data_AF-A0A973BSV2-F1
#
_entry.id   AF-A0A973BSV2-F1
#
_cell.length_a   1.000
_cell.length_b   1.000
_cell.length_c   1.000
_cell.angle_alpha   90.00
_cell.angle_beta   90.00
_cell.angle_gamma   90.00
#
_symmetry.space_group_name_H-M   'P 1'
#
loop_
_entity.id
_entity.type
_entity.pdbx_description
1 polymer ?
#
loop_
_entity_poly.entity_id
_entity_poly.type
_entity_poly.pdbx_seq_one_letter_code
_entity_poly.pdbx_strand_id
1 'polypeptide(L)'
;MLKYFRVISILEGLSFLILLSVTLGFVSRDYVSLLGMSHGVLFMLYLFLSLIVANKQQWSLLTWLSLFIASIVPFAFIGVEVFLSRVLGHQKLAEA
;
A
#
# COMPACT_ATOMS: atom_id res chain seq x y z
N MET A 1 -7.94 5.89 -11.07
CA MET A 1 -6.97 6.23 -10.00
C MET A 1 -7.05 5.29 -8.82
N LEU A 2 -8.23 5.11 -8.19
CA LEU A 2 -8.35 4.26 -7.00
C LEU A 2 -8.02 2.77 -7.26
N LYS A 3 -8.40 2.23 -8.44
CA LYS A 3 -8.01 0.87 -8.87
C LYS A 3 -6.48 0.69 -8.95
N TYR A 4 -5.77 1.67 -9.52
CA TYR A 4 -4.31 1.64 -9.62
C TYR A 4 -3.65 1.75 -8.25
N PHE A 5 -4.14 2.65 -7.39
CA PHE A 5 -3.65 2.78 -6.03
C PHE A 5 -3.83 1.49 -5.23
N ARG A 6 -4.97 0.80 -5.38
CA ARG A 6 -5.20 -0.51 -4.75
C ARG A 6 -4.17 -1.55 -5.18
N VAL A 7 -3.86 -1.65 -6.48
CA VAL A 7 -2.83 -2.57 -6.98
C VAL A 7 -1.46 -2.24 -6.39
N ILE A 8 -1.08 -0.95 -6.39
CA ILE A 8 0.20 -0.51 -5.80
C ILE A 8 0.25 -0.78 -4.29
N SER A 9 -0.84 -0.55 -3.56
CA SER A 9 -0.93 -0.83 -2.11
C SER A 9 -0.72 -2.31 -1.79
N ILE A 10 -1.28 -3.22 -2.59
CA ILE A 10 -1.05 -4.66 -2.41
C ILE A 10 0.40 -5.02 -2.75
N LEU A 11 0.94 -4.50 -3.86
CA LEU A 11 2.32 -4.79 -4.27
C LEU A 11 3.34 -4.28 -3.25
N GLU A 12 3.12 -3.09 -2.71
CA GLU A 12 3.93 -2.49 -1.64
C GLU A 12 3.89 -3.37 -0.38
N GLY A 13 2.70 -3.71 0.12
CA GLY A 13 2.55 -4.58 1.29
C GLY A 13 3.17 -5.98 1.10
N LEU A 14 3.04 -6.58 -0.09
CA LEU A 14 3.68 -7.86 -0.43
C LEU A 14 5.21 -7.72 -0.49
N SER A 15 5.74 -6.64 -1.07
CA SER A 15 7.18 -6.39 -1.11
C SER A 15 7.78 -6.22 0.29
N PHE A 16 7.01 -5.64 1.22
CA PHE A 16 7.40 -5.55 2.63
C PHE A 16 7.44 -6.92 3.31
N LEU A 17 6.48 -7.81 3.03
CA LEU A 17 6.53 -9.20 3.53
C LEU A 17 7.71 -10.00 2.97
N ILE A 18 8.10 -9.74 1.71
CA ILE A 18 9.29 -10.34 1.12
C ILE A 18 10.56 -9.87 1.86
N LEU A 19 10.68 -8.56 2.14
CA LEU A 19 11.78 -8.04 2.96
C LEU A 19 11.79 -8.63 4.38
N LEU A 20 10.63 -8.78 5.01
CA LEU A 20 10.52 -9.43 6.31
C LEU A 20 11.01 -10.88 6.26
N SER A 21 10.73 -11.60 5.17
CA SER A 21 11.19 -12.98 4.95
C SER A 21 12.72 -13.09 4.86
N VAL A 22 13.40 -12.06 4.32
CA VAL A 22 14.86 -11.98 4.33
C VAL A 22 15.39 -11.81 5.76
N THR A 23 14.76 -10.95 6.55
CA THR A 23 15.12 -10.72 7.97
C THR A 23 14.92 -11.98 8.82
N LEU A 24 13.84 -12.73 8.57
CA LEU A 24 13.53 -13.99 9.26
C LEU A 24 14.38 -15.18 8.79
N GLY A 25 15.18 -15.03 7.72
CA GLY A 25 16.08 -16.07 7.22
C GLY A 25 15.44 -17.06 6.24
N PHE A 26 14.22 -16.79 5.74
CA PHE A 26 13.58 -17.60 4.70
C PHE A 26 14.14 -17.33 3.29
N VAL A 27 14.76 -16.16 3.08
CA VAL A 27 15.36 -15.73 1.81
C VAL A 27 16.82 -15.33 2.05
N SER A 28 17.72 -15.59 1.08
CA SER A 28 19.13 -15.21 1.20
C SER A 28 19.30 -13.70 1.42
N ARG A 29 20.27 -13.34 2.25
CA ARG A 29 20.65 -11.95 2.52
C ARG A 29 21.27 -11.25 1.31
N ASP A 30 21.72 -11.99 0.30
CA ASP A 30 22.26 -11.42 -0.94
C ASP A 30 21.23 -10.60 -1.71
N TYR A 31 19.94 -10.88 -1.49
CA TYR A 31 18.84 -10.16 -2.13
C TYR A 31 18.40 -8.90 -1.38
N VAL A 32 18.96 -8.58 -0.20
CA VAL A 32 18.54 -7.42 0.61
C VAL A 32 18.60 -6.12 -0.19
N SER A 33 19.69 -5.87 -0.92
CA SER A 33 19.85 -4.63 -1.68
C SER A 33 18.83 -4.53 -2.81
N LEU A 34 18.62 -5.62 -3.56
CA LEU A 34 17.67 -5.64 -4.67
C LEU A 34 16.22 -5.47 -4.18
N LEU A 35 15.83 -6.24 -3.17
CA LEU A 35 14.49 -6.22 -2.58
C LEU A 35 14.23 -4.92 -1.83
N GLY A 36 15.25 -4.36 -1.19
CA GLY A 36 15.18 -3.07 -0.49
C GLY A 36 14.95 -1.92 -1.47
N MET A 37 15.69 -1.89 -2.57
CA MET A 37 15.48 -0.88 -3.62
C MET A 37 14.10 -1.01 -4.27
N SER A 38 13.67 -2.23 -4.62
CA SER A 38 12.37 -2.44 -5.26
C SER A 38 11.21 -2.04 -4.34
N HIS A 39 11.28 -2.42 -3.06
CA HIS A 39 10.32 -1.99 -2.05
C HIS A 39 10.33 -0.47 -1.86
N GLY A 40 11.52 0.17 -1.76
CA GLY A 40 11.61 1.62 -1.61
C GLY A 40 10.96 2.39 -2.76
N VAL A 41 11.12 1.92 -4.01
CA VAL A 41 10.43 2.50 -5.17
C VAL A 41 8.91 2.32 -5.06
N LEU A 42 8.44 1.14 -4.68
CA LEU A 42 7.01 0.87 -4.47
C LEU A 42 6.43 1.74 -3.35
N PHE A 43 7.15 1.92 -2.25
CA PHE A 43 6.76 2.76 -1.12
C PHE A 43 6.61 4.23 -1.54
N MET A 44 7.59 4.78 -2.27
CA MET A 44 7.50 6.15 -2.78
C MET A 44 6.31 6.33 -3.74
N LEU A 45 6.07 5.34 -4.62
CA LEU A 45 4.93 5.36 -5.53
C LEU A 45 3.59 5.27 -4.77
N TYR A 46 3.54 4.44 -3.73
CA TYR A 46 2.39 4.35 -2.83
C TYR A 46 2.10 5.69 -2.15
N LEU A 47 3.11 6.35 -1.58
CA LEU A 47 2.93 7.67 -0.95
C LEU A 47 2.40 8.71 -1.93
N PHE A 48 3.00 8.81 -3.11
CA PHE A 48 2.58 9.77 -4.13
C PHE A 48 1.12 9.53 -4.57
N LEU A 49 0.77 8.28 -4.88
CA LEU A 49 -0.59 7.93 -5.28
C LEU A 49 -1.59 8.09 -4.12
N SER A 50 -1.19 7.80 -2.88
CA SER A 50 -2.05 7.95 -1.70
C SER A 50 -2.48 9.40 -1.50
N LEU A 51 -1.58 10.37 -1.74
CA LEU A 51 -1.89 11.79 -1.65
C LEU A 51 -2.87 12.23 -2.74
N ILE A 52 -2.67 11.78 -3.97
CA ILE A 52 -3.57 12.08 -5.10
C ILE A 52 -4.96 11.50 -4.83
N VAL A 53 -5.04 10.25 -4.38
CA VAL A 53 -6.32 9.59 -4.09
C VAL A 53 -7.01 10.21 -2.89
N ALA A 54 -6.27 10.53 -1.82
CA ALA A 54 -6.81 11.20 -0.65
C ALA A 54 -7.41 12.56 -1.02
N ASN A 55 -6.73 13.34 -1.86
CA ASN A 55 -7.28 14.61 -2.34
C ASN A 55 -8.54 14.39 -3.21
N LYS A 56 -8.50 13.45 -4.16
CA LYS A 56 -9.65 13.16 -5.03
C LYS A 56 -10.88 12.67 -4.28
N GLN A 57 -10.67 11.86 -3.24
CA GLN A 57 -11.75 11.32 -2.40
C GLN A 57 -12.09 12.22 -1.21
N GLN A 58 -11.48 13.41 -1.12
CA GLN A 58 -11.66 14.36 -0.01
C GLN A 58 -11.47 13.69 1.37
N TRP A 59 -10.52 12.76 1.46
CA TRP A 59 -10.21 12.09 2.71
C TRP A 59 -9.54 13.06 3.69
N SER A 60 -9.91 12.95 4.96
CA SER A 60 -9.29 13.73 6.03
C SER A 60 -7.81 13.37 6.18
N LEU A 61 -7.03 14.29 6.75
CA LEU A 61 -5.62 14.06 7.07
C LEU A 61 -5.44 12.83 8.00
N LEU A 62 -6.38 12.59 8.91
CA LEU A 62 -6.38 11.41 9.79
C LEU A 62 -6.53 10.10 9.00
N THR A 63 -7.38 10.09 7.98
CA THR A 63 -7.55 8.93 7.09
C THR A 63 -6.27 8.66 6.31
N TRP A 64 -5.68 9.70 5.72
CA TRP A 64 -4.42 9.56 5.00
C TRP A 64 -3.27 9.10 5.91
N LEU A 65 -3.17 9.67 7.12
CA LEU A 65 -2.16 9.26 8.11
C LEU A 65 -2.34 7.80 8.54
N SER A 66 -3.58 7.33 8.65
CA SER A 66 -3.87 5.93 8.94
C SER A 66 -3.38 4.99 7.83
N LEU A 67 -3.53 5.40 6.55
CA LEU A 67 -2.98 4.67 5.40
C LEU A 67 -1.45 4.68 5.37
N PHE A 68 -0.83 5.79 5.78
CA PHE A 68 0.62 5.90 5.93
C PHE A 68 1.14 4.96 7.00
N ILE A 69 0.57 4.99 8.21
CA ILE A 69 0.98 4.11 9.31
C ILE A 69 0.78 2.64 8.91
N ALA A 70 -0.32 2.32 8.23
CA ALA A 70 -0.60 0.96 7.77
C ALA A 70 0.39 0.44 6.72
N SER A 71 1.13 1.31 6.01
CA SER A 71 2.19 0.87 5.09
C SER A 71 3.49 0.47 5.80
N ILE A 72 3.69 0.89 7.06
CA ILE A 72 4.91 0.59 7.83
C ILE A 72 4.71 -0.66 8.71
N VAL A 73 3.46 -0.96 9.08
CA VAL A 73 3.14 -2.10 9.95
C VAL A 73 2.94 -3.38 9.12
N PRO A 74 3.65 -4.47 9.42
CA PRO A 74 3.45 -5.75 8.73
C PRO A 74 1.97 -6.17 8.77
N PHE A 75 1.46 -6.70 7.65
CA PHE A 75 0.07 -7.16 7.48
C PHE A 75 -1.03 -6.08 7.54
N ALA A 76 -0.73 -4.85 7.96
CA ALA A 76 -1.74 -3.79 8.02
C ALA A 76 -2.29 -3.39 6.64
N PHE A 77 -1.55 -3.66 5.56
CA PHE A 77 -2.03 -3.51 4.18
C PHE A 77 -3.29 -4.33 3.88
N ILE A 78 -3.56 -5.42 4.61
CA ILE A 78 -4.80 -6.21 4.47
C ILE A 78 -6.02 -5.37 4.92
N GLY A 79 -5.87 -4.62 6.01
CA GLY A 79 -6.92 -3.69 6.48
C GLY A 79 -7.15 -2.55 5.48
N VAL A 80 -6.06 -2.02 4.90
CA VAL A 80 -6.11 -1.01 3.83
C VAL A 80 -6.85 -1.56 2.61
N GLU A 81 -6.58 -2.80 2.22
CA GLU A 81 -7.22 -3.45 1.08
C GLU A 81 -8.74 -3.61 1.28
N VAL A 82 -9.17 -4.01 2.48
CA VAL A 82 -10.61 -4.08 2.83
C VAL A 82 -11.25 -2.69 2.76
N PHE A 83 -10.56 -1.67 3.30
CA PHE A 83 -11.03 -0.27 3.24
C PHE A 83 -11.17 0.22 1.79
N LEU A 84 -10.14 0.05 0.95
CA LEU A 84 -10.15 0.47 -0.44
C LEU A 84 -11.20 -0.28 -1.27
N SER A 85 -11.43 -1.56 -0.98
CA SER A 85 -12.46 -2.36 -1.64
C SER A 85 -13.86 -1.82 -1.37
N ARG A 86 -14.14 -1.37 -0.14
CA ARG A 86 -15.42 -0.74 0.22
C ARG A 86 -15.62 0.60 -0.49
N VAL A 87 -14.58 1.44 -0.53
CA VAL A 87 -14.65 2.73 -1.24
C VAL A 87 -14.91 2.52 -2.74
N LEU A 88 -14.24 1.55 -3.37
CA LEU A 88 -14.46 1.22 -4.78
C LEU A 88 -15.88 0.70 -5.03
N GLY A 89 -16.44 -0.08 -4.09
CA GLY A 89 -17.81 -0.59 -4.16
C GLY A 89 -18.85 0.53 -4.14
N HIS A 90 -18.71 1.49 -3.22
CA HIS A 90 -19.59 2.66 -3.16
C HIS A 90 -19.49 3.51 -4.43
N GLN A 91 -18.29 3.69 -4.98
CA GLN A 91 -18.11 4.45 -6.22
C GLN A 91 -18.84 3.79 -7.40
N LYS A 92 -18.77 2.46 -7.54
CA LYS A 92 -19.50 1.74 -8.60
C LYS A 92 -21.02 1.86 -8.48
N LEU A 93 -21.55 1.86 -7.27
CA LEU A 93 -22.99 2.00 -7.03
C LEU A 93 -23.49 3.41 -7.33
N ALA A 94 -22.66 4.43 -7.07
CA ALA A 94 -23.00 5.83 -7.38
C ALA A 94 -22.92 6.16 -8.88
N GLU A 95 -22.18 5.37 -9.66
CA GLU A 95 -22.01 5.53 -11.11
C GLU A 95 -23.03 4.71 -11.94
N ALA A 96 -23.89 3.90 -11.30
CA ALA A 96 -24.89 3.02 -11.93
C ALA A 96 -26.30 3.60 -11.78
#